data_AF-A0A963PDI6-F1
#
_entry.id   AF-A0A963PDI6-F1
#
_cell.length_a   1.000
_cell.length_b   1.000
_cell.length_c   1.000
_cell.angle_alpha   90.00
_cell.angle_beta   90.00
_cell.angle_gamma   90.00
#
_symmetry.space_group_name_H-M   'P 1'
#
loop_
_entity.id
_entity.type
_entity.pdbx_description
1 polymer ?
#
loop_
_entity_poly.entity_id
_entity_poly.type
_entity_poly.pdbx_seq_one_letter_code
_entity_poly.pdbx_strand_id
1 'polypeptide(L)'
;WLFDGLVKAGLPAICIEIRHLKAAMSAMIHKSDHNDARGIAQVMRTGWFRAVHVKSRGSQEIRMLLTSRRFLVSKRGALESELRGSLKVFGLKVGKVAPGAFAARIREVAGVRDAIEAQGAKLEYLPPYSPDLHPIEQVFAKLKHFLRKTGARTVEALHDAIAETLDRFHPDECRNYIQNSGYST
;
A
#
# COMPACT_ATOMS: atom_id res chain seq x y z
N TRP A 1 -34.43 10.63 -14.95
CA TRP A 1 -35.67 10.11 -15.58
C TRP A 1 -36.77 11.16 -15.61
N LEU A 2 -37.42 11.50 -14.49
CA LEU A 2 -38.55 12.45 -14.49
C LEU A 2 -38.13 13.86 -14.93
N PHE A 3 -37.10 14.43 -14.29
CA PHE A 3 -36.56 15.75 -14.68
C PHE A 3 -36.16 15.79 -16.16
N ASP A 4 -35.38 14.80 -16.61
CA ASP A 4 -34.94 14.73 -18.01
C ASP A 4 -36.11 14.56 -18.99
N GLY A 5 -37.16 13.82 -18.60
CA GLY A 5 -38.36 13.61 -19.41
C GLY A 5 -39.18 14.89 -19.57
N LEU A 6 -39.37 15.63 -18.49
CA LEU A 6 -40.06 16.92 -18.52
C LEU A 6 -39.30 17.95 -19.37
N VAL A 7 -37.98 18.06 -19.19
CA VAL A 7 -37.15 18.94 -20.01
C VAL A 7 -37.19 18.56 -21.49
N LYS A 8 -37.14 17.27 -21.82
CA LYS A 8 -37.26 16.78 -23.21
C LYS A 8 -38.62 17.08 -23.84
N ALA A 9 -39.69 17.12 -23.05
CA ALA A 9 -41.02 17.50 -23.50
C ALA A 9 -41.19 19.03 -23.64
N GLY A 10 -40.14 19.82 -23.42
CA GLY A 10 -40.18 21.29 -23.47
C GLY A 10 -40.85 21.92 -22.25
N LEU A 11 -41.08 21.16 -21.17
CA LEU A 11 -41.72 21.67 -19.98
C LEU A 11 -40.69 22.33 -19.03
N PRO A 12 -41.05 23.44 -18.35
CA PRO A 12 -40.20 24.02 -17.32
C PRO A 12 -40.06 23.04 -16.16
N ALA A 13 -38.83 22.61 -15.87
CA ALA A 13 -38.54 21.71 -14.76
C ALA A 13 -37.42 22.28 -13.88
N ILE A 14 -37.66 22.29 -12.56
CA ILE A 14 -36.69 22.75 -11.56
C ILE A 14 -36.50 21.64 -10.53
N CYS A 15 -35.26 21.21 -10.31
CA CYS A 15 -34.92 20.29 -9.24
C CYS A 15 -34.60 21.08 -7.97
N ILE A 16 -35.35 20.83 -6.90
CA ILE A 16 -35.23 21.58 -5.64
C ILE A 16 -34.41 20.77 -4.61
N GLU A 17 -33.55 21.46 -3.85
CA GLU A 17 -32.83 20.85 -2.73
C GLU A 17 -33.80 20.44 -1.60
N ILE A 18 -33.82 19.15 -1.28
CA ILE A 18 -34.83 18.54 -0.40
C ILE A 18 -34.75 19.06 1.04
N ARG A 19 -33.55 19.34 1.56
CA ARG A 19 -33.41 19.81 2.95
C ARG A 19 -33.93 21.24 3.10
N HIS A 20 -33.69 22.07 2.10
CA HIS A 20 -34.22 23.43 2.04
C HIS A 20 -35.74 23.45 1.91
N LEU A 21 -36.30 22.58 1.06
CA LEU A 21 -37.75 22.43 0.93
C LEU A 21 -38.38 21.94 2.24
N LYS A 22 -37.78 20.94 2.89
CA LYS A 22 -38.25 20.43 4.19
C LYS A 22 -38.22 21.51 5.26
N ALA A 23 -37.18 22.36 5.30
CA ALA A 23 -37.09 23.47 6.22
C ALA A 23 -38.15 24.55 5.94
N ALA A 24 -38.40 24.88 4.67
CA ALA A 24 -39.44 25.84 4.30
C ALA A 24 -40.86 25.36 4.66
N MET A 25 -41.08 24.04 4.69
CA MET A 25 -42.37 23.43 5.00
C MET A 25 -42.51 22.99 6.47
N SER A 26 -41.48 23.17 7.31
CA SER A 26 -41.48 22.61 8.67
C SER A 26 -42.50 23.23 9.62
N ALA A 27 -43.02 24.41 9.29
CA ALA A 27 -44.07 25.09 10.06
C ALA A 27 -45.49 24.55 9.77
N MET A 28 -45.63 23.58 8.87
CA MET A 28 -46.93 22.99 8.52
C MET A 28 -47.39 21.97 9.57
N ILE A 29 -48.40 22.36 10.36
CA ILE A 29 -48.88 21.60 11.52
C ILE A 29 -49.61 20.30 11.11
N HIS A 30 -50.37 20.33 10.03
CA HIS A 30 -51.14 19.18 9.54
C HIS A 30 -50.63 18.68 8.19
N LYS A 31 -49.95 17.54 8.22
CA LYS A 31 -49.42 16.88 7.03
C LYS A 31 -50.52 16.10 6.31
N SER A 32 -50.82 16.52 5.08
CA SER A 32 -51.68 15.81 4.13
C SER A 32 -51.16 16.10 2.72
N ASP A 33 -51.45 15.23 1.76
CA ASP A 33 -51.02 15.43 0.37
C ASP A 33 -51.52 16.75 -0.21
N HIS A 34 -52.76 17.15 0.16
CA HIS A 34 -53.34 18.44 -0.22
C HIS A 34 -52.55 19.63 0.32
N ASN A 35 -52.16 19.56 1.61
CA ASN A 35 -51.38 20.63 2.24
C ASN A 35 -49.94 20.64 1.74
N ASP A 36 -49.34 19.48 1.49
CA ASP A 36 -48.00 19.36 0.91
C ASP A 36 -47.95 19.97 -0.50
N ALA A 37 -48.94 19.67 -1.35
CA ALA A 37 -49.06 20.27 -2.69
C ALA A 37 -49.21 21.80 -2.61
N ARG A 38 -50.05 22.30 -1.70
CA ARG A 38 -50.22 23.75 -1.46
C ARG A 38 -48.93 24.41 -0.94
N GLY A 39 -48.21 23.74 -0.03
CA GLY A 39 -46.96 24.22 0.55
C GLY A 39 -45.84 24.32 -0.49
N ILE A 40 -45.69 23.28 -1.31
CA ILE A 40 -44.73 23.27 -2.42
C ILE A 40 -45.06 24.38 -3.42
N ALA A 41 -46.34 24.54 -3.79
CA ALA A 41 -46.77 25.62 -4.68
C ALA A 41 -46.44 27.01 -4.11
N GLN A 42 -46.63 27.22 -2.81
CA GLN A 42 -46.27 28.47 -2.16
C GLN A 42 -44.76 28.73 -2.18
N VAL A 43 -43.95 27.71 -1.84
CA VAL A 43 -42.49 27.80 -1.88
C VAL A 43 -41.98 28.13 -3.29
N MET A 44 -42.58 27.52 -4.33
CA MET A 44 -42.25 27.85 -5.71
C MET A 44 -42.65 29.28 -6.08
N ARG A 45 -43.84 29.75 -5.67
CA ARG A 45 -44.32 31.11 -5.94
C ARG A 45 -43.45 32.19 -5.30
N THR A 46 -42.98 31.97 -4.07
CA THR A 46 -42.15 32.95 -3.35
C THR A 46 -40.67 32.87 -3.72
N GLY A 47 -40.26 31.86 -4.48
CA GLY A 47 -38.85 31.61 -4.77
C GLY A 47 -38.04 31.16 -3.55
N TRP A 48 -38.69 30.71 -2.47
CA TRP A 48 -38.03 30.27 -1.23
C TRP A 48 -37.46 28.85 -1.34
N PHE A 49 -36.76 28.56 -2.44
CA PHE A 49 -36.14 27.28 -2.71
C PHE A 49 -34.74 27.45 -3.28
N ARG A 50 -33.91 26.40 -3.15
CA ARG A 50 -32.62 26.32 -3.81
C ARG A 50 -32.70 25.34 -4.98
N ALA A 51 -32.44 25.82 -6.19
CA ALA A 51 -32.31 24.96 -7.36
C ALA A 51 -31.01 24.16 -7.29
N VAL A 52 -31.07 22.88 -7.65
CA VAL A 52 -29.93 21.97 -7.71
C VAL A 52 -29.67 21.58 -9.15
N HIS A 53 -28.39 21.61 -9.52
CA HIS A 53 -27.96 21.10 -10.81
C HIS A 53 -28.19 19.58 -10.90
N VAL A 54 -29.00 19.16 -11.87
CA VAL A 54 -29.18 17.75 -12.20
C VAL A 54 -28.08 17.32 -13.15
N LYS A 55 -27.25 16.38 -12.70
CA LYS A 55 -26.14 15.84 -13.49
C LYS A 55 -26.68 15.08 -14.70
N SER A 56 -26.09 15.32 -15.86
CA SER A 56 -26.39 14.55 -17.08
C SER A 56 -26.06 13.06 -16.89
N ARG A 57 -26.72 12.21 -17.68
CA ARG A 57 -26.44 10.76 -17.72
C ARG A 57 -24.97 10.48 -18.03
N GLY A 58 -24.39 11.16 -19.04
CA GLY A 58 -22.97 11.00 -19.39
C GLY A 58 -22.03 11.35 -18.22
N SER A 59 -22.32 12.40 -17.46
CA SER A 59 -21.52 12.74 -16.28
C SER A 59 -21.65 11.70 -15.15
N GLN A 60 -22.81 11.07 -15.01
CA GLN A 60 -23.01 9.98 -14.04
C GLN A 60 -22.25 8.72 -14.46
N GLU A 61 -22.30 8.35 -15.75
CA GLU A 61 -21.57 7.22 -16.33
C GLU A 61 -20.05 7.38 -16.16
N ILE A 62 -19.50 8.55 -16.52
CA ILE A 62 -18.08 8.85 -16.32
C ILE A 62 -17.71 8.77 -14.83
N ARG A 63 -18.51 9.34 -13.94
CA ARG A 63 -18.26 9.29 -12.50
C ARG A 63 -18.28 7.85 -11.96
N MET A 64 -19.18 7.02 -12.45
CA MET A 64 -19.24 5.60 -12.11
C MET A 64 -17.95 4.90 -12.53
N LEU A 65 -17.53 5.06 -13.79
CA LEU A 65 -16.30 4.46 -14.31
C LEU A 65 -15.05 4.92 -13.53
N LEU A 66 -14.95 6.22 -13.20
CA LEU A 66 -13.84 6.75 -12.41
C LEU A 66 -13.82 6.18 -10.99
N THR A 67 -14.99 6.05 -10.35
CA THR A 67 -15.12 5.44 -9.03
C THR A 67 -14.71 3.96 -9.07
N SER A 68 -15.20 3.20 -10.04
CA SER A 68 -14.86 1.79 -10.23
C SER A 68 -13.36 1.60 -10.48
N ARG A 69 -12.76 2.41 -11.35
CA ARG A 69 -11.32 2.40 -11.60
C ARG A 69 -10.53 2.68 -10.32
N ARG A 70 -10.93 3.71 -9.56
CA ARG A 70 -10.26 4.05 -8.28
C ARG A 70 -10.34 2.90 -7.28
N PHE A 71 -11.51 2.26 -7.17
CA PHE A 71 -11.71 1.09 -6.31
C PHE A 71 -10.75 -0.04 -6.68
N LEU A 72 -10.67 -0.42 -7.97
CA LEU A 72 -9.79 -1.49 -8.43
C LEU A 72 -8.32 -1.17 -8.24
N VAL A 73 -7.89 0.06 -8.55
CA VAL A 73 -6.50 0.49 -8.34
C VAL A 73 -6.12 0.46 -6.85
N SER A 74 -7.02 0.90 -5.97
CA SER A 74 -6.82 0.84 -4.52
C SER A 74 -6.72 -0.60 -4.02
N LYS A 75 -7.63 -1.48 -4.45
CA LYS A 75 -7.61 -2.89 -4.07
C LYS A 75 -6.35 -3.62 -4.55
N ARG A 76 -5.89 -3.35 -5.77
CA ARG A 76 -4.60 -3.86 -6.26
C ARG A 76 -3.45 -3.42 -5.34
N GLY A 77 -3.36 -2.13 -5.02
CA GLY A 77 -2.30 -1.61 -4.14
C GLY A 77 -2.33 -2.20 -2.73
N ALA A 78 -3.53 -2.43 -2.19
CA ALA A 78 -3.71 -3.10 -0.90
C ALA A 78 -3.20 -4.55 -0.93
N LEU A 79 -3.53 -5.32 -1.96
CA LEU A 79 -3.04 -6.69 -2.15
C LEU A 79 -1.50 -6.74 -2.29
N GLU A 80 -0.92 -5.81 -3.06
CA GLU A 80 0.54 -5.74 -3.19
C GLU A 80 1.21 -5.42 -1.84
N SER A 81 0.63 -4.52 -1.06
CA SER A 81 1.14 -4.15 0.26
C SER A 81 1.04 -5.30 1.26
N GLU A 82 -0.08 -6.02 1.26
CA GLU A 82 -0.30 -7.20 2.10
C GLU A 82 0.74 -8.27 1.80
N LEU A 83 0.91 -8.65 0.52
CA LEU A 83 1.90 -9.64 0.11
C LEU A 83 3.33 -9.25 0.49
N ARG A 84 3.69 -7.97 0.36
CA ARG A 84 4.99 -7.45 0.83
C ARG A 84 5.13 -7.58 2.34
N GLY A 85 4.08 -7.30 3.10
CA GLY A 85 4.05 -7.43 4.55
C GLY A 85 4.24 -8.88 4.99
N SER A 86 3.46 -9.81 4.42
CA SER A 86 3.53 -11.23 4.74
C SER A 86 4.91 -11.81 4.45
N LEU A 87 5.49 -11.51 3.29
CA LEU A 87 6.84 -12.00 2.93
C LEU A 87 7.94 -11.43 3.83
N LYS A 88 7.79 -10.18 4.29
CA LYS A 88 8.77 -9.55 5.19
C LYS A 88 8.90 -10.28 6.52
N VAL A 89 7.83 -10.91 7.03
CA VAL A 89 7.87 -11.72 8.27
C VAL A 89 8.87 -12.87 8.14
N PHE A 90 9.01 -13.42 6.93
CA PHE A 90 9.95 -14.50 6.62
C PHE A 90 11.33 -14.00 6.16
N GLY A 91 11.64 -12.71 6.36
CA GLY A 91 12.89 -12.10 5.91
C GLY A 91 12.97 -11.82 4.40
N LEU A 92 11.92 -12.13 3.64
CA LEU A 92 11.91 -12.00 2.18
C LEU A 92 11.48 -10.59 1.77
N LYS A 93 12.42 -9.83 1.18
CA LYS A 93 12.20 -8.45 0.73
C LYS A 93 11.94 -8.40 -0.77
N VAL A 94 10.72 -7.99 -1.15
CA VAL A 94 10.29 -7.90 -2.56
C VAL A 94 11.02 -6.79 -3.33
N GLY A 95 11.35 -5.66 -2.70
CA GLY A 95 12.07 -4.53 -3.33
C GLY A 95 11.20 -3.67 -4.27
N LYS A 96 11.81 -2.75 -5.01
CA LYS A 96 11.12 -1.97 -6.05
C LYS A 96 10.80 -2.87 -7.24
N VAL A 97 9.59 -2.76 -7.80
CA VAL A 97 9.14 -3.61 -8.92
C VAL A 97 8.51 -2.75 -10.01
N ALA A 98 8.85 -3.04 -11.26
CA ALA A 98 8.25 -2.37 -12.41
C ALA A 98 6.75 -2.66 -12.50
N PRO A 99 5.93 -1.74 -13.06
CA PRO A 99 4.52 -1.99 -13.31
C PRO A 99 4.31 -3.28 -14.10
N GLY A 100 3.39 -4.14 -13.66
CA GLY A 100 3.09 -5.42 -14.30
C GLY A 100 4.01 -6.59 -13.93
N ALA A 101 5.18 -6.35 -13.33
CA ALA A 101 6.13 -7.40 -12.95
C ALA A 101 5.93 -7.95 -11.52
N PHE A 102 5.01 -7.37 -10.73
CA PHE A 102 4.85 -7.70 -9.31
C PHE A 102 4.59 -9.20 -9.06
N ALA A 103 3.66 -9.81 -9.79
CA ALA A 103 3.34 -11.23 -9.61
C ALA A 103 4.50 -12.17 -9.98
N ALA A 104 5.35 -11.80 -10.95
CA ALA A 104 6.55 -12.55 -11.28
C ALA A 104 7.59 -12.44 -10.17
N ARG A 105 7.82 -11.22 -9.67
CA ARG A 105 8.73 -10.97 -8.55
C ARG A 105 8.34 -11.71 -7.28
N ILE A 106 7.04 -11.78 -6.97
CA ILE A 106 6.55 -12.53 -5.80
C ILE A 106 6.87 -14.02 -5.93
N ARG A 107 6.66 -14.61 -7.11
CA ARG A 107 7.01 -16.03 -7.35
C ARG A 107 8.50 -16.28 -7.23
N GLU A 108 9.32 -15.40 -7.80
CA GLU A 108 10.78 -15.47 -7.68
C GLU A 108 11.22 -15.43 -6.21
N VAL A 109 10.75 -14.45 -5.45
CA VAL A 109 11.11 -14.26 -4.04
C VAL A 109 10.61 -15.41 -3.17
N ALA A 110 9.41 -15.93 -3.44
CA ALA A 110 8.87 -17.08 -2.72
C ALA A 110 9.66 -18.37 -2.99
N GLY A 111 10.18 -18.55 -4.22
CA GLY A 111 10.96 -19.73 -4.61
C GLY A 111 12.41 -19.74 -4.11
N VAL A 112 12.90 -18.67 -3.47
CA VAL A 112 14.28 -18.61 -2.95
C VAL A 112 14.55 -19.70 -1.93
N ARG A 113 13.59 -19.98 -1.04
CA ARG A 113 13.73 -21.05 -0.04
C ARG A 113 13.92 -22.41 -0.73
N ASP A 114 13.00 -22.76 -1.63
CA ASP A 114 13.03 -24.03 -2.34
C ASP A 114 14.33 -24.20 -3.14
N ALA A 115 14.83 -23.12 -3.76
CA ALA A 115 16.09 -23.13 -4.50
C ALA A 115 17.31 -23.38 -3.60
N ILE A 116 17.33 -22.83 -2.37
CA ILE A 116 18.40 -23.06 -1.39
C ILE A 116 18.33 -24.50 -0.88
N GLU A 117 17.15 -24.98 -0.50
CA GLU A 117 16.94 -26.32 0.04
C GLU A 117 17.23 -27.41 -1.02
N ALA A 118 16.98 -27.13 -2.31
CA ALA A 118 17.35 -28.02 -3.41
C ALA A 118 18.86 -28.26 -3.56
N GLN A 119 19.72 -27.38 -3.03
CA GLN A 119 21.18 -27.58 -2.98
C GLN A 119 21.63 -28.33 -1.73
N GLY A 120 20.70 -28.82 -0.89
CA GLY A 120 21.00 -29.50 0.37
C GLY A 120 21.33 -28.55 1.52
N ALA A 121 21.15 -27.25 1.34
CA ALA A 121 21.36 -26.27 2.40
C ALA A 121 20.11 -26.12 3.28
N LYS A 122 20.29 -26.01 4.60
CA LYS A 122 19.20 -25.75 5.55
C LYS A 122 19.09 -24.25 5.81
N LEU A 123 17.89 -23.69 5.66
CA LEU A 123 17.64 -22.29 5.98
C LEU A 123 17.26 -22.14 7.46
N GLU A 124 18.18 -21.61 8.28
CA GLU A 124 17.92 -21.27 9.68
C GLU A 124 17.31 -19.86 9.79
N TYR A 125 16.26 -19.72 10.60
CA TYR A 125 15.61 -18.42 10.84
C TYR A 125 16.44 -17.59 11.83
N LEU A 126 16.81 -16.38 11.41
CA LEU A 126 17.45 -15.37 12.27
C LEU A 126 16.42 -14.30 12.65
N PRO A 127 16.10 -14.11 13.95
CA PRO A 127 15.18 -13.06 14.36
C PRO A 127 15.66 -11.65 13.98
N PRO A 128 14.75 -10.72 13.66
CA PRO A 128 15.12 -9.34 13.38
C PRO A 128 15.84 -8.67 14.55
N TYR A 129 16.87 -7.88 14.24
CA TYR A 129 17.67 -7.14 15.23
C TYR A 129 18.37 -8.00 16.28
N SER A 130 18.74 -9.24 15.93
CA SER A 130 19.53 -10.13 16.78
C SER A 130 20.98 -10.28 16.27
N PRO A 131 21.82 -9.23 16.37
CA PRO A 131 23.21 -9.29 15.90
C PRO A 131 24.03 -10.36 16.65
N ASP A 132 23.67 -10.65 17.90
CA ASP A 132 24.37 -11.64 18.74
C ASP A 132 24.23 -13.07 18.19
N LEU A 133 23.12 -13.33 17.50
CA LEU A 133 22.82 -14.60 16.83
C LEU A 133 23.40 -14.65 15.40
N HIS A 134 24.28 -13.73 15.01
CA HIS A 134 24.81 -13.70 13.64
C HIS A 134 26.34 -13.79 13.67
N PRO A 135 26.94 -14.98 13.45
CA PRO A 135 28.38 -15.21 13.60
C PRO A 135 29.26 -14.24 12.78
N ILE A 136 28.73 -13.80 11.64
CA ILE A 136 29.42 -12.88 10.74
C ILE A 136 29.63 -11.48 11.35
N GLU A 137 28.84 -11.06 12.35
CA GLU A 137 29.02 -9.77 13.02
C GLU A 137 30.35 -9.73 13.80
N GLN A 138 30.74 -10.85 14.42
CA GLN A 138 32.03 -10.99 15.10
C GLN A 138 33.20 -10.93 14.08
N VAL A 139 33.05 -11.63 12.96
CA VAL A 139 34.00 -11.56 11.83
C VAL A 139 34.13 -10.12 11.33
N PHE A 140 33.02 -9.43 11.10
CA PHE A 140 33.02 -8.05 10.64
C PHE A 140 33.60 -7.08 11.67
N ALA A 141 33.42 -7.31 12.97
CA ALA A 141 34.04 -6.49 14.01
C ALA A 141 35.57 -6.57 13.93
N LYS A 142 36.13 -7.78 13.85
CA LYS A 142 37.57 -8.01 13.68
C LYS A 142 38.09 -7.48 12.34
N LEU A 143 37.39 -7.76 11.24
CA LEU A 143 37.73 -7.26 9.90
C LEU A 143 37.79 -5.73 9.87
N LYS A 144 36.75 -5.05 10.38
CA LYS A 144 36.71 -3.58 10.46
C LYS A 144 37.86 -3.01 11.29
N HIS A 145 38.25 -3.69 12.37
CA HIS A 145 39.39 -3.27 13.18
C HIS A 145 40.69 -3.25 12.36
N PHE A 146 40.97 -4.30 11.59
CA PHE A 146 42.15 -4.35 10.73
C PHE A 146 42.09 -3.36 9.57
N LEU A 147 40.95 -3.26 8.88
CA LEU A 147 40.80 -2.33 7.75
C LEU A 147 40.98 -0.86 8.19
N ARG A 148 40.47 -0.50 9.38
CA ARG A 148 40.69 0.83 9.96
C ARG A 148 42.18 1.10 10.25
N LYS A 149 42.94 0.07 10.60
CA LYS A 149 44.38 0.17 10.85
C LYS A 149 45.17 0.35 9.54
N THR A 150 44.78 -0.32 8.46
CA THR A 150 45.44 -0.21 7.16
C THR A 150 45.27 1.18 6.54
N GLY A 151 44.12 1.82 6.74
CA GLY A 151 43.91 3.21 6.33
C GLY A 151 43.92 3.44 4.80
N ALA A 152 43.58 2.40 4.02
CA ALA A 152 43.55 2.43 2.56
C ALA A 152 42.70 3.61 2.02
N ARG A 153 43.21 4.28 0.98
CA ARG A 153 42.57 5.46 0.36
C ARG A 153 42.13 5.23 -1.09
N THR A 154 42.30 4.02 -1.61
CA THR A 154 41.84 3.60 -2.93
C THR A 154 41.04 2.31 -2.83
N VAL A 155 40.22 2.01 -3.84
CA VAL A 155 39.39 0.79 -3.87
C VAL A 155 40.26 -0.45 -4.01
N GLU A 156 41.30 -0.37 -4.84
CA GLU A 156 42.26 -1.44 -5.08
C GLU A 156 42.99 -1.80 -3.77
N ALA A 157 43.54 -0.80 -3.08
CA ALA A 157 44.23 -1.02 -1.81
C ALA A 157 43.28 -1.53 -0.71
N LEU A 158 42.00 -1.16 -0.76
CA LEU A 158 41.00 -1.71 0.15
C LEU A 158 40.71 -3.19 -0.15
N HIS A 159 40.60 -3.57 -1.42
CA HIS A 159 40.41 -4.97 -1.81
C HIS A 159 41.60 -5.84 -1.40
N ASP A 160 42.82 -5.38 -1.63
CA ASP A 160 44.04 -6.07 -1.20
C ASP A 160 44.09 -6.23 0.32
N ALA A 161 43.75 -5.16 1.06
CA ALA A 161 43.68 -5.20 2.52
C ALA A 161 42.60 -6.16 3.05
N ILE A 162 41.46 -6.28 2.35
CA ILE A 162 40.42 -7.26 2.70
C ILE A 162 40.97 -8.67 2.49
N ALA A 163 41.59 -8.96 1.34
CA ALA A 163 42.15 -10.27 1.04
C ALA A 163 43.20 -10.69 2.10
N GLU A 164 44.18 -9.81 2.38
CA GLU A 164 45.21 -10.08 3.39
C GLU A 164 44.63 -10.26 4.80
N THR A 165 43.54 -9.56 5.12
CA THR A 165 42.89 -9.72 6.43
C THR A 165 42.11 -11.03 6.51
N LEU A 166 41.50 -11.49 5.42
CA LEU A 166 40.76 -12.76 5.39
C LEU A 166 41.68 -13.96 5.68
N ASP A 167 42.94 -13.91 5.25
CA ASP A 167 43.94 -14.95 5.55
C ASP A 167 44.27 -15.07 7.05
N ARG A 168 43.87 -14.09 7.87
CA ARG A 168 44.13 -14.06 9.32
C ARG A 168 43.02 -14.70 10.17
N PHE A 169 41.95 -15.21 9.54
CA PHE A 169 40.87 -15.91 10.23
C PHE A 169 41.14 -17.41 10.25
N HIS A 170 41.54 -17.93 11.41
CA HIS A 170 41.83 -19.36 11.55
C HIS A 170 40.52 -20.17 11.61
N PRO A 171 40.47 -21.41 11.06
CA PRO A 171 39.28 -22.26 11.14
C PRO A 171 38.72 -22.43 12.56
N ASP A 172 39.58 -22.54 13.57
CA ASP A 172 39.16 -22.68 14.97
C ASP A 172 38.48 -21.41 15.50
N GLU A 173 38.94 -20.25 15.08
CA GLU A 173 38.32 -18.98 15.42
C GLU A 173 36.93 -18.86 14.79
N CYS A 174 36.79 -19.24 13.52
CA CYS A 174 35.49 -19.28 12.85
C CYS A 174 34.51 -20.23 13.55
N ARG A 175 35.00 -21.40 14.01
CA ARG A 175 34.20 -22.35 14.80
C ARG A 175 33.72 -21.73 16.11
N ASN A 176 34.60 -21.00 16.80
CA ASN A 176 34.25 -20.31 18.04
C ASN A 176 33.18 -19.22 17.82
N TYR A 177 33.22 -18.47 16.70
CA TYR A 177 32.18 -17.50 16.37
C TYR A 177 30.80 -18.15 16.19
N ILE A 178 30.76 -19.29 15.49
CA ILE A 178 29.53 -20.05 15.25
C ILE A 178 28.96 -20.59 16.57
N GLN A 179 29.80 -21.18 17.41
CA GLN A 179 29.41 -21.66 18.75
C GLN A 179 28.91 -20.52 19.65
N ASN A 180 29.61 -19.38 19.66
CA ASN A 180 29.22 -18.22 20.47
C ASN A 180 27.85 -17.65 20.06
N SER A 181 27.49 -17.74 18.78
CA SER A 181 26.15 -17.34 18.29
C SER A 181 25.07 -18.42 18.48
N GLY A 182 25.37 -19.52 19.17
CA GLY A 182 24.40 -20.55 19.54
C GLY A 182 24.16 -21.64 18.49
N TYR A 183 24.96 -21.68 17.42
CA TYR A 183 24.87 -22.71 16.37
C TYR A 183 25.84 -23.86 16.65
N SER A 184 25.68 -24.52 17.78
CA SER A 184 26.41 -25.77 18.07
C SER A 184 25.63 -26.96 17.50
N THR A 185 26.17 -27.57 16.45
CA THR A 185 25.98 -29.02 16.18
C THR A 185 26.95 -29.81 17.03
#